data_AF-A0A3M7RJ11-F1
#
_entry.id   AF-A0A3M7RJ11-F1
#
_cell.length_a   1.000
_cell.length_b   1.000
_cell.length_c   1.000
_cell.angle_alpha   90.00
_cell.angle_beta   90.00
_cell.angle_gamma   90.00
#
_symmetry.space_group_name_H-M   'P 1'
#
loop_
_entity.id
_entity.type
_entity.pdbx_description
1 polymer ?
#
loop_
_entity_poly.entity_id
_entity_poly.type
_entity_poly.pdbx_seq_one_letter_code
_entity_poly.pdbx_strand_id
1 'polypeptide(L)'
;MNNNESNLRKEIIDHYENIQTQIDVRTETLLMELPEALKNSRDELMARIKEEKEKNLAALADDSPLIQHKNEYYRQFVELKQEYANCGTDLAKKESIHNRLLELKKNVELIEEFLEDFKNRTLSFEEADRSVYSSLIGELVHAEENKKIDHNN
;
A
#
# COMPACT_ATOMS: atom_id res chain seq x y z
N MET A 1 39.62 49.93 -31.74
CA MET A 1 39.14 48.68 -31.12
C MET A 1 40.15 47.59 -31.45
N ASN A 2 40.71 46.93 -30.44
CA ASN A 2 41.81 45.97 -30.61
C ASN A 2 41.27 44.61 -31.06
N ASN A 3 41.88 44.02 -32.10
CA ASN A 3 41.50 42.70 -32.64
C ASN A 3 41.42 41.59 -31.57
N ASN A 4 42.18 41.72 -30.47
CA ASN A 4 42.16 40.79 -29.36
C ASN A 4 40.85 40.81 -28.54
N GLU A 5 40.18 41.95 -28.37
CA GLU A 5 38.88 42.02 -27.67
C GLU A 5 37.75 41.42 -28.52
N SER A 6 37.82 41.59 -29.85
CA SER A 6 36.83 41.05 -30.78
C SER A 6 36.90 39.52 -30.82
N ASN A 7 38.11 38.95 -30.80
CA ASN A 7 38.29 37.49 -30.78
C ASN A 7 37.83 36.89 -29.45
N LEU A 8 38.18 37.52 -28.32
CA LEU A 8 37.78 37.03 -27.00
C LEU A 8 36.25 37.05 -26.83
N ARG A 9 35.56 38.10 -27.31
CA ARG A 9 34.09 38.15 -27.31
C ARG A 9 33.47 37.03 -28.15
N LYS A 10 34.08 36.71 -29.29
CA LYS A 10 33.59 35.65 -30.17
C LYS A 10 33.76 34.28 -29.53
N GLU A 11 34.91 33.99 -28.94
CA GLU A 11 35.14 32.75 -28.19
C GLU A 11 34.20 32.59 -27.00
N ILE A 12 33.88 33.68 -26.28
CA ILE A 12 32.91 33.66 -25.18
C ILE A 12 31.51 33.33 -25.69
N ILE A 13 31.09 33.93 -26.81
CA ILE A 13 29.77 33.67 -27.43
C ILE A 13 29.70 32.22 -27.91
N ASP A 14 30.70 31.75 -28.66
CA ASP A 14 30.77 30.37 -29.17
C ASP A 14 30.75 29.35 -28.02
N HIS A 15 31.41 29.66 -26.90
CA HIS A 15 31.40 28.81 -25.70
C HIS A 15 30.03 28.79 -25.02
N TYR A 16 29.37 29.94 -24.93
CA TYR A 16 28.05 30.05 -24.31
C TYR A 16 26.98 29.33 -25.13
N GLU A 17 27.02 29.46 -26.46
CA GLU A 17 26.12 28.74 -27.38
C GLU A 17 26.29 27.23 -27.30
N ASN A 18 27.52 26.74 -27.15
CA ASN A 18 27.81 25.32 -26.97
C ASN A 18 27.28 24.79 -25.62
N ILE A 19 27.48 25.54 -24.53
CA ILE A 19 26.92 25.19 -23.21
C ILE A 19 25.39 25.14 -23.28
N GLN A 20 24.76 26.14 -23.90
CA GLN A 20 23.30 26.19 -24.04
C GLN A 20 22.77 24.98 -24.83
N THR A 21 23.42 24.64 -25.95
CA THR A 21 23.06 23.47 -26.76
C THR A 21 23.15 22.17 -25.95
N GLN A 22 24.19 22.00 -25.13
CA GLN A 22 24.34 20.82 -24.26
C GLN A 22 23.26 20.75 -23.17
N ILE A 23 22.86 21.90 -22.62
CA ILE A 23 21.77 21.98 -21.64
C ILE A 23 20.44 21.61 -22.29
N ASP A 24 20.16 22.12 -23.49
CA ASP A 24 18.90 21.87 -24.20
C ASP A 24 18.75 20.39 -24.56
N VAL A 25 19.79 19.77 -25.15
CA VAL A 25 19.80 18.33 -25.50
C VAL A 25 19.60 17.45 -24.26
N ARG A 26 20.25 17.81 -23.14
CA ARG A 26 20.12 17.05 -21.89
C ARG A 26 18.75 17.22 -21.26
N THR A 27 18.16 18.41 -21.38
CA THR A 27 16.81 18.70 -20.90
C THR A 27 15.78 17.94 -21.72
N GLU A 28 15.89 17.91 -23.05
CA GLU A 28 15.04 17.10 -23.92
C GLU A 28 15.12 15.60 -23.60
N THR A 29 16.34 15.08 -23.41
CA THR A 29 16.53 13.66 -23.05
C THR A 29 15.85 13.32 -21.73
N LEU A 30 16.03 14.15 -20.70
CA LEU A 30 15.38 13.97 -19.41
C LEU A 30 13.86 14.09 -19.51
N LEU A 31 13.33 15.00 -20.34
CA LEU A 31 11.90 15.16 -20.58
C LEU A 31 11.28 13.96 -21.32
N MET A 32 12.04 13.23 -22.13
CA MET A 32 11.60 11.98 -22.77
C MET A 32 11.64 10.78 -21.84
N GLU A 33 12.60 10.71 -20.91
CA GLU A 33 12.77 9.58 -19.99
C GLU A 33 11.85 9.66 -18.75
N LEU A 34 11.50 10.88 -18.31
CA LEU A 34 10.66 11.10 -17.13
C LEU A 34 9.28 10.41 -17.20
N PRO A 35 8.54 10.44 -18.32
CA PRO A 35 7.23 9.80 -18.43
C PRO A 35 7.30 8.27 -18.30
N GLU A 36 8.33 7.64 -18.88
CA GLU A 36 8.55 6.19 -18.81
C GLU A 36 8.92 5.78 -17.37
N ALA A 37 9.82 6.54 -16.73
CA ALA A 37 10.21 6.30 -15.34
C ALA A 37 9.03 6.47 -14.36
N LEU A 38 8.20 7.50 -14.54
CA LEU A 38 7.00 7.72 -13.74
C LEU A 38 5.96 6.63 -13.96
N LYS A 39 5.76 6.19 -15.21
CA LYS A 39 4.87 5.07 -15.54
C LYS A 39 5.33 3.77 -14.89
N ASN A 40 6.62 3.46 -14.97
CA ASN A 40 7.18 2.25 -14.33
C ASN A 40 7.05 2.32 -12.81
N SER A 41 7.35 3.47 -12.19
CA SER A 41 7.18 3.67 -10.75
C SER A 41 5.72 3.51 -10.31
N ARG A 42 4.76 4.01 -11.11
CA ARG A 42 3.33 3.81 -10.88
C ARG A 42 2.96 2.33 -10.98
N ASP A 43 3.39 1.66 -12.03
CA ASP A 43 3.05 0.25 -12.28
C ASP A 43 3.62 -0.67 -11.18
N GLU A 44 4.84 -0.40 -10.72
CA GLU A 44 5.43 -1.08 -9.56
C GLU A 44 4.64 -0.84 -8.26
N LEU A 45 4.23 0.40 -8.01
CA LEU A 45 3.43 0.74 -6.83
C LEU A 45 2.07 0.02 -6.88
N MET A 46 1.41 0.01 -8.04
CA MET A 46 0.14 -0.68 -8.25
C MET A 46 0.27 -2.19 -8.09
N ALA A 47 1.37 -2.79 -8.54
CA ALA A 47 1.64 -4.21 -8.35
C ALA A 47 1.80 -4.56 -6.86
N ARG A 48 2.55 -3.75 -6.11
CA ARG A 48 2.73 -3.94 -4.65
C ARG A 48 1.41 -3.79 -3.89
N ILE A 49 0.60 -2.79 -4.25
CA ILE A 49 -0.73 -2.59 -3.66
C ILE A 49 -1.63 -3.80 -3.94
N LYS A 50 -1.60 -4.33 -5.16
CA LYS A 50 -2.38 -5.50 -5.54
C LYS A 50 -1.97 -6.74 -4.73
N GLU A 51 -0.68 -7.02 -4.62
CA GLU A 51 -0.17 -8.15 -3.81
C GLU A 51 -0.59 -8.02 -2.33
N GLU A 52 -0.47 -6.82 -1.76
CA GLU A 52 -0.83 -6.59 -0.36
C GLU A 52 -2.34 -6.77 -0.14
N LYS A 53 -3.17 -6.32 -1.08
CA LYS A 53 -4.61 -6.54 -1.06
C LYS A 53 -4.97 -8.03 -1.15
N GLU A 54 -4.31 -8.78 -2.02
CA GLU A 54 -4.53 -10.24 -2.15
C GLU A 54 -4.14 -10.98 -0.86
N LYS A 55 -3.04 -10.61 -0.21
CA LYS A 55 -2.65 -11.15 1.11
C LYS A 55 -3.67 -10.83 2.20
N ASN A 56 -4.18 -9.59 2.23
CA ASN A 56 -5.18 -9.18 3.21
C ASN A 56 -6.50 -9.94 3.02
N LEU A 57 -6.93 -10.14 1.78
CA LEU A 57 -8.11 -10.94 1.48
C LEU A 57 -7.91 -12.42 1.84
N ALA A 58 -6.73 -12.99 1.58
CA ALA A 58 -6.42 -14.37 1.96
C ALA A 58 -6.39 -14.58 3.49
N ALA A 59 -5.95 -13.58 4.27
CA ALA A 59 -5.99 -13.63 5.73
C ALA A 59 -7.42 -13.59 6.29
N LEU A 60 -8.35 -12.96 5.56
CA LEU A 60 -9.77 -12.86 5.89
C LEU A 60 -10.63 -13.98 5.30
N ALA A 61 -10.06 -14.84 4.46
CA ALA A 61 -10.78 -15.95 3.84
C ALA A 61 -11.20 -16.99 4.88
N ASP A 62 -12.32 -17.67 4.61
CA ASP A 62 -12.90 -18.66 5.53
C ASP A 62 -11.97 -19.87 5.79
N ASP A 63 -11.03 -20.11 4.89
CA ASP A 63 -10.00 -21.14 4.97
C ASP A 63 -8.68 -20.65 5.58
N SER A 64 -8.60 -19.38 6.02
CA SER A 64 -7.39 -18.87 6.66
C SER A 64 -7.11 -19.61 7.97
N PRO A 65 -5.84 -19.82 8.35
CA PRO A 65 -5.50 -20.50 9.59
C PRO A 65 -6.14 -19.86 10.84
N LEU A 66 -6.31 -18.53 10.84
CA LEU A 66 -6.94 -17.78 11.92
C LEU A 66 -8.45 -18.09 12.04
N ILE A 67 -9.17 -18.14 10.92
CA ILE A 67 -10.59 -18.50 10.91
C ILE A 67 -10.78 -19.98 11.27
N GLN A 68 -9.90 -20.87 10.80
CA GLN A 68 -9.89 -22.28 11.20
C GLN A 68 -9.69 -22.45 12.72
N HIS A 69 -8.73 -21.73 13.32
CA HIS A 69 -8.53 -21.75 14.77
C HIS A 69 -9.73 -21.20 15.54
N LYS A 70 -10.37 -20.14 15.06
CA LYS A 70 -11.61 -19.62 15.66
C LYS A 70 -12.73 -20.67 15.67
N ASN A 71 -12.95 -21.31 14.52
CA ASN A 71 -13.97 -22.35 14.37
C ASN A 71 -13.69 -23.57 15.25
N GLU A 72 -12.43 -23.95 15.39
CA GLU A 72 -11.99 -25.02 16.27
C GLU A 72 -12.25 -24.69 17.75
N TYR A 73 -11.99 -23.46 18.19
CA TYR A 73 -12.32 -23.03 19.55
C TYR A 73 -13.83 -23.01 19.81
N TYR A 74 -14.65 -22.60 18.83
CA TYR A 74 -16.10 -22.70 18.95
C TYR A 74 -16.57 -24.16 19.07
N ARG A 75 -15.98 -25.07 18.31
CA ARG A 75 -16.27 -26.51 18.40
C ARG A 75 -15.97 -27.04 19.80
N GLN A 76 -14.77 -26.77 20.32
CA GLN A 76 -14.36 -27.16 21.67
C GLN A 76 -15.27 -26.55 22.75
N PHE A 77 -15.72 -25.30 22.56
CA PHE A 77 -16.64 -24.65 23.48
C PHE A 77 -18.00 -25.35 23.55
N VAL A 78 -18.54 -25.80 22.41
CA VAL A 78 -19.79 -26.57 22.35
C VAL A 78 -19.62 -27.93 23.04
N GLU A 79 -18.51 -28.63 22.75
CA GLU A 79 -18.19 -29.93 23.36
C GLU A 79 -18.07 -29.81 24.90
N LEU A 80 -17.33 -28.81 25.39
CA LEU A 80 -17.17 -28.58 26.84
C LEU A 80 -18.46 -28.13 27.52
N LYS A 81 -19.35 -27.38 26.84
CA LYS A 81 -20.68 -27.06 27.38
C LYS A 81 -21.54 -28.31 27.56
N GLN A 82 -21.49 -29.24 26.61
CA GLN A 82 -22.18 -30.53 26.73
C GLN A 82 -21.57 -31.37 27.84
N GLU A 83 -20.23 -31.41 27.94
CA GLU A 83 -19.55 -32.11 29.02
C GLU A 83 -19.92 -31.53 30.40
N TYR A 84 -19.97 -30.20 30.53
CA TYR A 84 -20.38 -29.52 31.76
C TYR A 84 -21.81 -29.91 32.18
N ALA A 85 -22.73 -30.00 31.22
CA ALA A 85 -24.11 -30.43 31.47
C ALA A 85 -24.17 -31.90 31.91
N ASN A 86 -23.32 -32.76 31.35
CA ASN A 86 -23.26 -34.19 31.64
C ASN A 86 -22.41 -34.55 32.87
N CYS A 87 -21.67 -33.59 33.43
CA CYS A 87 -20.72 -33.77 34.52
C CYS A 87 -21.36 -34.14 35.88
N GLY A 88 -22.70 -34.08 36.00
CA GLY A 88 -23.39 -34.42 37.24
C GLY A 88 -23.02 -33.49 38.40
N THR A 89 -22.69 -34.05 39.58
CA THR A 89 -22.36 -33.29 40.80
C THR A 89 -20.86 -33.22 41.10
N ASP A 90 -19.99 -33.68 40.20
CA ASP A 90 -18.54 -33.58 40.38
C ASP A 90 -18.10 -32.12 40.25
N LEU A 91 -17.89 -31.48 41.40
CA LEU A 91 -17.51 -30.07 41.51
C LEU A 91 -16.11 -29.80 40.95
N ALA A 92 -15.15 -30.70 41.17
CA ALA A 92 -13.78 -30.52 40.69
C ALA A 92 -13.73 -30.58 39.15
N LYS A 93 -14.48 -31.53 38.56
CA LYS A 93 -14.60 -31.63 37.11
C LYS A 93 -15.35 -30.42 36.53
N LYS A 94 -16.41 -29.94 37.18
CA LYS A 94 -17.13 -28.72 36.76
C LYS A 94 -16.23 -27.49 36.77
N GLU A 95 -15.43 -27.30 37.82
CA GLU A 95 -14.50 -26.18 37.94
C GLU A 95 -13.42 -26.23 36.85
N SER A 96 -12.87 -27.42 36.57
CA SER A 96 -11.91 -27.62 35.48
C SER A 96 -12.52 -27.25 34.11
N ILE A 97 -13.73 -27.72 33.81
CA ILE A 97 -14.42 -27.41 32.56
C ILE A 97 -14.74 -25.91 32.47
N HIS A 98 -15.16 -25.30 33.58
CA HIS A 98 -15.45 -23.87 33.64
C HIS A 98 -14.21 -23.02 33.32
N ASN A 99 -13.06 -23.34 33.92
CA ASN A 99 -11.80 -22.65 33.64
C ASN A 99 -11.39 -22.79 32.16
N ARG A 100 -11.59 -23.97 31.57
CA ARG A 100 -11.30 -24.20 30.16
C ARG A 100 -12.25 -23.42 29.23
N LEU A 101 -13.52 -23.29 29.59
CA LEU A 101 -14.49 -22.45 28.86
C LEU A 101 -14.11 -20.97 28.91
N LEU A 102 -13.60 -20.48 30.05
CA LEU A 102 -13.11 -19.10 30.18
C LEU A 102 -11.88 -18.85 29.29
N GLU A 103 -10.94 -19.80 29.26
CA GLU A 103 -9.76 -19.73 28.41
C GLU A 103 -10.13 -19.69 26.91
N LEU A 104 -11.03 -20.58 26.48
CA LEU A 104 -11.53 -20.59 25.10
C LEU A 104 -12.24 -19.29 24.73
N LYS A 105 -13.07 -18.75 25.63
CA LYS A 105 -13.74 -17.47 25.42
C LYS A 105 -12.73 -16.34 25.18
N LYS A 106 -11.68 -16.27 26.00
CA LYS A 106 -10.61 -15.29 25.85
C LYS A 106 -9.85 -15.45 24.52
N ASN A 107 -9.56 -16.68 24.12
CA ASN A 107 -8.86 -16.95 22.86
C ASN A 107 -9.70 -16.55 21.63
N VAL A 108 -11.01 -16.77 21.67
CA VAL A 108 -11.93 -16.31 20.62
C VAL A 108 -11.97 -14.79 20.56
N GLU A 109 -12.11 -14.12 21.71
CA GLU A 109 -12.12 -12.65 21.80
C GLU A 109 -10.83 -12.05 21.21
N LEU A 110 -9.66 -12.62 21.51
CA LEU A 110 -8.38 -12.19 20.95
C LEU A 110 -8.31 -12.33 19.42
N ILE A 111 -8.84 -13.42 18.86
CA ILE A 111 -8.89 -13.61 17.41
C ILE A 111 -9.85 -12.61 16.77
N GLU A 112 -11.00 -12.34 17.40
CA GLU A 112 -11.98 -11.37 16.88
C GLU A 112 -11.45 -9.94 16.93
N GLU A 113 -10.78 -9.54 18.00
CA GLU A 113 -10.08 -8.25 18.09
C GLU A 113 -9.01 -8.12 17.00
N PHE A 114 -8.20 -9.16 16.79
CA PHE A 114 -7.19 -9.18 15.74
C PHE A 114 -7.82 -9.03 14.34
N LEU A 115 -8.89 -9.78 14.05
CA LEU A 115 -9.57 -9.72 12.75
C LEU A 115 -10.21 -8.34 12.51
N GLU A 116 -10.79 -7.73 13.54
CA GLU A 116 -11.38 -6.40 13.45
C GLU A 116 -10.30 -5.32 13.22
N ASP A 117 -9.20 -5.35 13.98
CA ASP A 117 -8.05 -4.47 13.76
C ASP A 117 -7.47 -4.64 12.36
N PHE A 118 -7.34 -5.88 11.89
CA PHE A 118 -6.83 -6.20 10.57
C PHE A 118 -7.75 -5.68 9.45
N LYS A 119 -9.06 -5.86 9.61
CA LYS A 119 -10.08 -5.34 8.69
C LYS A 119 -10.06 -3.81 8.65
N ASN A 120 -9.97 -3.15 9.80
CA ASN A 120 -9.91 -1.69 9.90
C ASN A 120 -8.64 -1.13 9.23
N ARG A 121 -7.49 -1.80 9.39
CA ARG A 121 -6.26 -1.45 8.65
C ARG A 121 -6.45 -1.63 7.14
N THR A 122 -7.03 -2.74 6.71
CA THR A 122 -7.28 -3.00 5.29
C THR A 122 -8.18 -1.94 4.67
N LEU A 123 -9.25 -1.53 5.36
CA LEU A 123 -10.14 -0.44 4.91
C LEU A 123 -9.42 0.91 4.85
N SER A 124 -8.60 1.23 5.85
CA SER A 124 -7.80 2.46 5.87
C SER A 124 -6.79 2.50 4.72
N PHE A 125 -6.19 1.37 4.36
CA PHE A 125 -5.34 1.27 3.17
C PHE A 125 -6.13 1.52 1.88
N GLU A 126 -7.34 0.99 1.74
CA GLU A 126 -8.18 1.24 0.55
C GLU A 126 -8.61 2.72 0.43
N GLU A 127 -8.82 3.42 1.54
CA GLU A 127 -9.11 4.86 1.58
C GLU A 127 -7.88 5.70 1.26
N ALA A 128 -6.72 5.36 1.83
CA ALA A 128 -5.45 6.01 1.52
C ALA A 128 -5.06 5.81 0.04
N ASP A 129 -5.26 4.61 -0.50
CA ASP A 129 -5.03 4.29 -1.91
C ASP A 129 -5.91 5.17 -2.80
N ARG A 130 -7.23 5.26 -2.55
CA ARG A 130 -8.11 6.14 -3.33
C ARG A 130 -7.65 7.60 -3.29
N SER A 131 -7.20 8.08 -2.13
CA SER A 131 -6.70 9.45 -1.99
C SER A 131 -5.44 9.65 -2.84
N VAL A 132 -4.44 8.77 -2.75
CA VAL A 132 -3.20 8.86 -3.54
C VAL A 132 -3.50 8.75 -5.03
N TYR A 133 -4.37 7.83 -5.46
CA TYR A 133 -4.77 7.71 -6.87
C TYR A 133 -5.46 8.96 -7.40
N SER A 134 -6.36 9.57 -6.62
CA SER A 134 -7.05 10.79 -7.04
C SER A 134 -6.12 11.99 -7.13
N SER A 135 -5.16 12.14 -6.21
CA SER A 135 -4.13 13.18 -6.27
C SER A 135 -3.18 12.98 -7.44
N LEU A 136 -2.68 11.75 -7.67
CA LEU A 136 -1.76 11.46 -8.77
C LEU A 136 -2.42 11.66 -10.14
N ILE A 137 -3.69 11.26 -10.30
CA ILE A 137 -4.45 11.51 -11.52
C ILE A 137 -4.71 13.02 -11.70
N GLY A 138 -5.04 13.75 -10.64
CA GLY A 138 -5.21 15.21 -10.70
C GLY A 138 -3.95 15.94 -11.14
N GLU A 139 -2.79 15.55 -10.60
CA GLU A 139 -1.49 16.12 -10.99
C GLU A 139 -1.12 15.78 -12.45
N LEU A 140 -1.39 14.55 -12.91
CA LEU A 140 -1.14 14.13 -14.29
C LEU A 140 -2.04 14.85 -15.30
N VAL A 141 -3.33 15.03 -14.99
CA VAL A 141 -4.27 15.79 -15.83
C VAL A 141 -3.84 17.25 -15.94
N HIS A 142 -3.46 17.89 -14.84
CA HIS A 142 -2.94 19.25 -14.86
C HIS A 142 -1.61 19.37 -15.63
N ALA A 143 -0.72 18.39 -15.53
CA ALA A 143 0.52 18.37 -16.31
C ALA A 143 0.27 18.23 -17.83
N GLU A 144 -0.74 17.45 -18.24
CA GLU A 144 -1.14 17.34 -19.65
C GLU A 144 -1.86 18.60 -20.16
N GLU A 145 -2.69 19.24 -19.35
CA GLU A 145 -3.37 20.49 -19.70
C GLU A 145 -2.37 21.64 -19.90
N ASN A 146 -1.35 21.74 -19.05
CA ASN A 146 -0.31 22.76 -19.19
C ASN A 146 0.56 22.53 -20.44
N LYS A 147 0.85 21.28 -20.83
CA LYS A 147 1.57 20.99 -22.09
C LYS A 147 0.80 21.38 -23.34
N LYS A 148 -0.54 21.35 -23.33
CA LYS A 148 -1.38 21.76 -24.47
C LYS A 148 -1.41 23.28 -24.68
N ILE A 149 -1.15 24.05 -23.63
CA ILE A 149 -1.13 25.52 -23.69
C ILE A 149 0.19 26.01 -24.31
N ASP A 150 1.31 25.36 -24.00
CA ASP A 150 2.63 25.77 -24.52
C ASP A 150 2.89 25.42 -26.00
N HIS A 151 2.09 24.53 -26.61
CA HIS A 151 2.21 24.20 -28.04
C HIS A 151 1.34 25.09 -28.96
N ASN A 152 0.63 26.08 -28.41
CA ASN A 152 -0.29 26.96 -29.16
C ASN A 152 0.14 28.45 -29.17
N ASN A 153 1.37 28.77 -28.76
CA ASN A 153 1.96 30.12 -28.86
C ASN A 153 3.19 30.15 -29.77
#